data_AF-G6C583-F1
#
_entry.id   AF-G6C583-F1
#
_cell.length_a   1.000
_cell.length_b   1.000
_cell.length_c   1.000
_cell.angle_alpha   90.00
_cell.angle_beta   90.00
_cell.angle_gamma   90.00
#
_symmetry.space_group_name_H-M   'P 1'
#
loop_
_entity.id
_entity.type
_entity.pdbx_description
1 polymer ?
#
loop_
_entity_poly.entity_id
_entity_poly.type
_entity_poly.pdbx_seq_one_letter_code
_entity_poly.pdbx_strand_id
1 'polypeptide(L)'
;MSENKELLNDLEQLSIARHEIELNLDELIEISSKLVKDRGYFYLVHRADRLSEILVTLQKYNFEAKKIKFCYTTKHKNAKIVLIEAIKNGKVGLTILPPLVINKENGEYTDEILKMFE
;
A
#
# COMPACT_ATOMS: atom_id res chain seq x y z
N MET A 1 0.47 -26.02 -13.79
CA MET A 1 -0.27 -24.75 -13.79
C MET A 1 -1.29 -24.67 -12.64
N SER A 2 -1.02 -25.37 -11.52
CA SER A 2 -1.96 -25.59 -10.41
C SER A 2 -1.39 -25.23 -9.04
N GLU A 3 -0.11 -24.85 -8.93
CA GLU A 3 0.55 -24.59 -7.64
C GLU A 3 0.30 -23.18 -7.07
N ASN A 4 -0.19 -22.23 -7.86
CA ASN A 4 -0.39 -20.84 -7.39
C ASN A 4 -1.73 -20.59 -6.68
N LYS A 5 -2.64 -21.56 -6.65
CA LYS A 5 -4.01 -21.34 -6.15
C LYS A 5 -4.16 -21.58 -4.65
N GLU A 6 -3.30 -22.40 -4.05
CA GLU A 6 -3.33 -22.71 -2.61
C GLU A 6 -2.74 -21.60 -1.75
N LEU A 7 -1.76 -20.84 -2.25
CA LEU A 7 -1.18 -19.69 -1.55
C LEU A 7 -2.14 -18.48 -1.44
N LEU A 8 -3.27 -18.50 -2.16
CA LEU A 8 -4.15 -17.35 -2.32
C LEU A 8 -5.30 -17.26 -1.30
N ASN A 9 -5.48 -18.25 -0.42
CA ASN A 9 -6.66 -18.28 0.45
C ASN A 9 -6.48 -18.99 1.78
N ASP A 10 -5.31 -18.85 2.41
CA ASP A 10 -5.16 -19.27 3.79
C ASP A 10 -5.78 -18.22 4.72
N LEU A 11 -6.98 -18.54 5.23
CA LEU A 11 -7.77 -17.65 6.10
C LEU A 11 -7.00 -17.21 7.34
N GLU A 12 -6.07 -18.04 7.81
CA GLU A 12 -5.24 -17.77 8.98
C GLU A 12 -4.17 -16.72 8.69
N GLN A 13 -3.42 -16.87 7.59
CA GLN A 13 -2.45 -15.85 7.14
C GLN A 13 -3.12 -14.51 6.84
N LEU A 14 -4.29 -14.54 6.19
CA LEU A 14 -5.09 -13.35 5.93
C LEU A 14 -5.57 -12.69 7.24
N SER A 15 -5.91 -13.48 8.26
CA SER A 15 -6.29 -12.99 9.59
C SER A 15 -5.11 -12.32 10.29
N ILE A 16 -3.95 -12.98 10.34
CA ILE A 16 -2.70 -12.45 10.94
C ILE A 16 -2.30 -11.12 10.29
N ALA A 17 -2.33 -11.04 8.96
CA ALA A 17 -2.02 -9.81 8.22
C ALA A 17 -3.09 -8.71 8.41
N ARG A 18 -4.37 -9.07 8.51
CA ARG A 18 -5.47 -8.10 8.72
C ARG A 18 -5.52 -7.55 10.14
N HIS A 19 -5.06 -8.32 11.11
CA HIS A 19 -5.07 -7.97 12.53
C HIS A 19 -3.70 -7.56 13.08
N GLU A 20 -2.66 -7.50 12.24
CA GLU A 20 -1.29 -7.14 12.64
C GLU A 20 -0.78 -7.96 13.85
N ILE A 21 -1.10 -9.26 13.89
CA ILE A 21 -0.90 -10.11 15.10
C ILE A 21 0.58 -10.46 15.34
N GLU A 22 1.41 -10.57 14.30
CA GLU A 22 2.83 -10.97 14.42
C GLU A 22 3.85 -9.92 13.95
N LEU A 23 3.44 -8.92 13.18
CA LEU A 23 4.29 -7.83 12.73
C LEU A 23 3.42 -6.57 12.63
N ASN A 24 3.70 -5.59 13.48
CA ASN A 24 3.00 -4.31 13.45
C ASN A 24 3.69 -3.33 12.47
N LEU A 25 2.98 -2.27 12.11
CA LEU A 25 3.46 -1.26 11.18
C LEU A 25 4.79 -0.60 11.61
N ASP A 26 5.01 -0.41 12.91
CA ASP A 26 6.21 0.22 13.45
C ASP A 26 7.45 -0.65 13.22
N GLU A 27 7.37 -1.94 13.58
CA GLU A 27 8.44 -2.93 13.36
C GLU A 27 8.74 -3.14 11.87
N LEU A 28 7.71 -3.20 11.03
CA LEU A 28 7.86 -3.34 9.59
C LEU A 28 8.69 -2.19 9.01
N ILE A 29 8.34 -0.94 9.37
CA ILE A 29 9.03 0.24 8.84
C ILE A 29 10.43 0.37 9.47
N GLU A 30 10.60 0.02 10.75
CA GLU A 30 11.91 0.00 11.40
C GLU A 30 12.88 -0.94 10.65
N ILE A 31 12.49 -2.19 10.44
CA ILE A 31 13.31 -3.19 9.75
C ILE A 31 13.59 -2.74 8.31
N SER A 32 12.57 -2.24 7.62
CA SER A 32 12.71 -1.69 6.27
C SER A 32 13.73 -0.55 6.24
N SER A 33 13.76 0.31 7.26
CA SER A 33 14.74 1.41 7.35
C SER A 33 16.18 0.89 7.47
N LYS A 34 16.40 -0.27 8.09
CA LYS A 34 17.73 -0.89 8.22
C LYS A 34 18.19 -1.53 6.91
N LEU A 35 17.26 -2.08 6.13
CA LEU A 35 17.56 -2.79 4.88
C LEU A 35 17.68 -1.87 3.66
N VAL A 36 16.90 -0.80 3.61
CA VAL A 36 16.91 0.15 2.49
C VAL A 36 18.14 1.05 2.58
N LYS A 37 18.91 1.14 1.48
CA LYS A 37 20.06 2.05 1.38
C LYS A 37 19.65 3.52 1.44
N ASP A 38 20.60 4.40 1.73
CA ASP A 38 20.36 5.85 1.66
C ASP A 38 19.80 6.27 0.29
N ARG A 39 18.77 7.13 0.29
CA ARG A 39 17.99 7.52 -0.90
C ARG A 39 17.36 6.34 -1.67
N GLY A 40 17.28 5.18 -1.04
CA GLY A 40 16.57 4.02 -1.54
C GLY A 40 15.05 4.20 -1.42
N TYR A 41 14.33 3.47 -2.28
CA TYR A 41 12.88 3.52 -2.36
C TYR A 41 12.25 2.44 -1.48
N PHE A 42 11.15 2.79 -0.85
CA PHE A 42 10.27 1.90 -0.11
C PHE A 42 8.85 2.08 -0.66
N TYR A 43 8.16 0.97 -0.90
CA TYR A 43 6.79 0.98 -1.39
C TYR A 43 5.89 0.20 -0.43
N LEU A 44 4.73 0.75 -0.12
CA LEU A 44 3.76 0.15 0.78
C LEU A 44 2.35 0.18 0.19
N VAL A 45 1.67 -0.96 0.26
CA VAL A 45 0.22 -1.07 0.01
C VAL A 45 -0.44 -1.28 1.36
N HIS A 46 -1.38 -0.42 1.73
CA HIS A 46 -2.04 -0.53 3.03
C HIS A 46 -3.48 -0.07 2.99
N ARG A 47 -4.21 -0.30 4.09
CA ARG A 47 -5.53 0.30 4.30
C ARG A 47 -5.43 1.82 4.38
N ALA A 48 -6.33 2.51 3.66
CA ALA A 48 -6.33 3.97 3.58
C ALA A 48 -6.65 4.67 4.92
N ASP A 49 -7.42 4.02 5.81
CA ASP A 49 -7.78 4.58 7.11
C ASP A 49 -6.61 4.66 8.10
N ARG A 50 -5.56 3.85 7.90
CA ARG A 50 -4.30 3.90 8.67
C ARG A 50 -3.29 4.92 8.10
N LEU A 51 -3.66 5.72 7.10
CA LEU A 51 -2.72 6.65 6.44
C LEU A 51 -2.02 7.60 7.42
N SER A 52 -2.75 8.18 8.38
CA SER A 52 -2.16 9.10 9.36
C SER A 52 -1.06 8.43 10.18
N GLU A 53 -1.28 7.18 10.62
CA GLU A 53 -0.29 6.40 11.38
C GLU A 53 0.91 6.07 10.51
N ILE A 54 0.68 5.62 9.27
CA ILE A 54 1.74 5.30 8.32
C ILE A 54 2.69 6.48 8.09
N LEU A 55 2.16 7.68 7.87
CA LEU A 55 2.98 8.86 7.61
C LEU A 55 3.85 9.23 8.82
N VAL A 56 3.31 9.13 10.03
CA VAL A 56 4.06 9.36 11.26
C VAL A 56 5.17 8.32 11.44
N THR A 57 4.85 7.04 11.21
CA THR A 57 5.81 5.94 11.37
C THR A 57 6.93 6.01 10.32
N LEU A 58 6.62 6.36 9.06
CA LEU A 58 7.64 6.60 8.03
C LEU A 58 8.63 7.69 8.48
N GLN A 59 8.12 8.83 8.95
CA GLN A 59 8.96 9.93 9.42
C GLN A 59 9.83 9.54 10.63
N LYS A 60 9.26 8.78 11.59
CA LYS A 60 9.99 8.24 12.75
C LYS A 60 11.26 7.49 12.34
N TYR A 61 11.22 6.78 11.21
CA TYR A 61 12.34 5.97 10.70
C TYR A 61 13.05 6.59 9.49
N ASN A 62 13.00 7.92 9.36
CA ASN A 62 13.68 8.70 8.31
C ASN A 62 13.26 8.33 6.87
N PHE A 63 12.04 7.87 6.67
CA PHE A 63 11.43 7.79 5.35
C PHE A 63 10.58 9.03 5.09
N GLU A 64 10.73 9.61 3.90
CA GLU A 64 9.86 10.68 3.43
C GLU A 64 8.89 10.12 2.38
N ALA A 65 7.58 10.24 2.61
CA ALA A 65 6.56 9.87 1.64
C ALA A 65 6.63 10.81 0.42
N LYS A 66 6.68 10.22 -0.78
CA LYS A 66 6.87 10.91 -2.06
C LYS A 66 5.68 10.88 -2.97
N LYS A 67 5.02 9.74 -3.06
CA LYS A 67 3.81 9.59 -3.87
C LYS A 67 2.78 8.80 -3.12
N ILE A 68 1.53 9.24 -3.22
CA ILE A 68 0.38 8.53 -2.69
C ILE A 68 -0.64 8.36 -3.80
N LYS A 69 -1.09 7.13 -4.04
CA LYS A 69 -2.24 6.83 -4.93
C LYS A 69 -3.33 6.18 -4.11
N PHE A 70 -4.52 6.77 -4.10
CA PHE A 70 -5.69 6.20 -3.44
C PHE A 70 -6.42 5.24 -4.38
N CYS A 71 -6.84 4.09 -3.83
CA CYS A 71 -7.53 3.05 -4.57
C CYS A 71 -8.97 2.87 -4.03
N TYR A 72 -9.92 2.96 -4.96
CA TYR A 72 -11.35 2.96 -4.71
C TYR A 72 -11.99 1.75 -5.37
N THR A 73 -12.90 1.07 -4.67
CA THR A 73 -13.70 0.01 -5.32
C THR A 73 -14.57 0.61 -6.43
N THR A 74 -15.26 1.71 -6.15
CA THR A 74 -16.05 2.48 -7.12
C THR A 74 -15.90 3.97 -6.82
N LYS A 75 -16.18 4.85 -7.80
CA LYS A 75 -16.02 6.31 -7.67
C LYS A 75 -16.85 6.97 -6.56
N HIS A 76 -17.88 6.29 -6.05
CA HIS A 76 -18.81 6.83 -5.05
C HIS A 76 -18.56 6.31 -3.63
N LYS A 77 -17.49 5.57 -3.40
CA LYS A 77 -17.11 5.02 -2.09
C LYS A 77 -15.83 5.67 -1.60
N ASN A 78 -15.56 5.54 -0.30
CA ASN A 78 -14.27 5.94 0.27
C ASN A 78 -13.13 5.03 -0.24
N ALA A 79 -11.92 5.57 -0.27
CA ALA A 79 -10.73 4.78 -0.56
C ALA A 79 -10.58 3.68 0.49
N LYS A 80 -10.31 2.46 0.05
CA LYS A 80 -10.04 1.34 0.96
C LYS A 80 -8.55 1.06 1.07
N ILE A 81 -7.82 1.28 -0.02
CA ILE A 81 -6.40 0.99 -0.14
C ILE A 81 -5.66 2.28 -0.52
N VAL A 82 -4.44 2.41 -0.02
CA VAL A 82 -3.49 3.45 -0.38
C VAL A 82 -2.18 2.80 -0.81
N LEU A 83 -1.63 3.28 -1.91
CA LEU A 83 -0.30 2.95 -2.40
C LEU A 83 0.63 4.11 -2.05
N ILE A 84 1.76 3.81 -1.41
CA ILE A 84 2.70 4.81 -0.93
C ILE A 84 4.09 4.48 -1.47
N GLU A 85 4.73 5.45 -2.09
CA GLU A 85 6.17 5.48 -2.35
C GLU A 85 6.82 6.39 -1.31
N ALA A 86 7.89 5.93 -0.67
CA ALA A 86 8.70 6.69 0.26
C ALA A 86 10.19 6.53 -0.05
N ILE A 87 11.01 7.52 0.34
CA ILE A 87 12.46 7.52 0.13
C ILE A 87 13.17 7.68 1.47
N LYS A 88 14.13 6.79 1.75
CA LYS A 88 14.97 6.89 2.96
C LYS A 88 15.86 8.13 2.88
N ASN A 89 15.85 8.94 3.94
CA ASN A 89 16.49 10.25 4.01
C ASN A 89 16.15 11.16 2.83
N GLY A 90 14.92 11.02 2.31
CA GLY A 90 14.40 11.91 1.28
C GLY A 90 14.25 13.34 1.79
N LYS A 91 14.42 14.32 0.91
CA LYS A 91 14.01 15.71 1.19
C LYS A 91 12.50 15.81 1.26
N VAL A 92 11.93 16.76 1.97
CA VAL A 92 10.47 16.98 2.03
C VAL A 92 9.83 17.11 0.65
N GLY A 93 8.61 16.59 0.50
CA GLY A 93 7.74 16.87 -0.65
C GLY A 93 6.93 15.66 -1.08
N LEU A 94 5.63 15.85 -1.22
CA LEU A 94 4.64 14.79 -1.45
C LEU A 94 3.77 15.12 -2.67
N THR A 95 3.53 14.13 -3.53
CA THR A 95 2.61 14.21 -4.65
C THR A 95 1.43 13.25 -4.45
N ILE A 96 0.21 13.76 -4.54
CA ILE A 96 -0.99 12.92 -4.62
C ILE A 96 -1.26 12.61 -6.08
N LEU A 97 -1.22 11.31 -6.42
CA LEU A 97 -1.46 10.83 -7.77
C LEU A 97 -2.96 10.72 -8.07
N PRO A 98 -3.36 10.78 -9.35
CA PRO A 98 -4.73 10.46 -9.75
C PRO A 98 -5.17 9.11 -9.18
N PRO A 99 -6.41 8.98 -8.68
CA PRO A 99 -6.85 7.78 -7.99
C PRO A 99 -6.97 6.58 -8.95
N LEU A 100 -6.87 5.38 -8.40
CA LEU A 100 -7.21 4.14 -9.12
C LEU A 100 -8.64 3.75 -8.75
N VAL A 101 -9.54 3.64 -9.73
CA VAL A 101 -10.90 3.13 -9.53
C VAL A 101 -10.98 1.72 -10.09
N ILE A 102 -11.34 0.75 -9.25
CA ILE A 102 -11.27 -0.67 -9.61
C ILE A 102 -12.42 -1.04 -10.54
N ASN A 103 -13.65 -0.73 -10.15
CA ASN A 103 -14.85 -1.13 -10.87
C ASN A 103 -15.62 0.09 -11.42
N LYS A 104 -16.19 -0.10 -12.62
CA LYS A 104 -17.25 0.73 -13.21
C LYS A 104 -18.55 0.57 -12.39
N GLU A 105 -19.54 1.42 -12.64
CA GLU A 105 -20.84 1.33 -11.94
C GLU A 105 -21.59 0.01 -12.20
N ASN A 106 -21.36 -0.62 -13.36
CA ASN A 106 -21.93 -1.93 -13.72
C ASN A 106 -21.21 -3.13 -13.06
N GLY A 107 -20.18 -2.88 -12.23
CA GLY A 107 -19.41 -3.92 -11.54
C GLY A 107 -18.21 -4.47 -12.33
N GLU A 108 -18.08 -4.16 -13.61
CA GLU A 108 -16.92 -4.58 -14.42
C GLU A 108 -15.66 -3.82 -14.02
N TYR A 109 -14.49 -4.38 -14.29
CA TYR A 109 -13.23 -3.64 -14.11
C TYR A 109 -13.16 -2.43 -15.04
N THR A 110 -12.50 -1.37 -14.55
CA THR A 110 -12.16 -0.22 -15.39
C THR A 110 -11.11 -0.60 -16.43
N ASP A 111 -11.08 0.15 -17.54
CA ASP A 111 -10.10 -0.10 -18.61
C ASP A 111 -8.66 0.14 -18.12
N GLU A 112 -8.46 1.01 -17.12
CA GLU A 112 -7.17 1.20 -16.44
C GLU A 112 -6.72 -0.09 -15.73
N ILE A 113 -7.63 -0.79 -15.04
CA ILE A 113 -7.33 -2.06 -14.36
C ILE A 113 -7.10 -3.19 -15.35
N LEU A 114 -7.91 -3.28 -16.41
CA LEU A 114 -7.78 -4.34 -17.41
C LEU A 114 -6.39 -4.32 -18.07
N LYS A 115 -5.86 -3.12 -18.35
CA LYS A 115 -4.50 -2.93 -18.87
C LYS A 115 -3.38 -3.36 -17.91
N MET A 116 -3.64 -3.50 -16.61
CA MET A 116 -2.64 -3.99 -15.64
C MET A 116 -2.48 -5.51 -15.65
N PHE A 117 -3.42 -6.23 -16.27
CA PHE A 117 -3.37 -7.69 -16.42
C PHE A 117 -2.79 -8.14 -17.77
N GLU A 118 -2.48 -7.20 -18.66
CA GLU A 118 -1.77 -7.42 -19.93
C GLU A 118 -0.25 -7.51 -19.69
#